data_AF-A0A4V2LNR5-F1
#
_entry.id   AF-A0A4V2LNR5-F1
#
_cell.length_a   1.000
_cell.length_b   1.000
_cell.length_c   1.000
_cell.angle_alpha   90.00
_cell.angle_beta   90.00
_cell.angle_gamma   90.00
#
_symmetry.space_group_name_H-M   'P 1'
#
loop_
_entity.id
_entity.type
_entity.pdbx_description
1 polymer ?
#
loop_
_entity_poly.entity_id
_entity_poly.type
_entity_poly.pdbx_seq_one_letter_code
_entity_poly.pdbx_strand_id
1 'polypeptide(L)'
;MEHASEIMKIEKTSKYVHLIAGWPFILVLFGGLIGGGLGGLAYLVNLKIYNSELSKINKILANIMCGMVAISAWWLIASAVQNTFFNS
;
A
#
# COMPACT_ATOMS: atom_id res chain seq x y z
N MET A 1 -29.61 -30.29 13.76
CA MET A 1 -29.00 -29.41 12.75
C MET A 1 -29.74 -28.08 12.57
N GLU A 2 -30.98 -27.96 13.06
CA GLU A 2 -31.79 -26.72 12.99
C GLU A 2 -31.34 -25.63 14.00
N HIS A 3 -30.95 -26.02 15.22
CA HIS A 3 -30.48 -25.07 16.24
C HIS A 3 -29.12 -24.41 15.97
N ALA A 4 -28.32 -24.90 15.01
CA ALA A 4 -27.10 -24.20 14.61
C ALA A 4 -27.39 -23.01 13.68
N SER A 5 -28.57 -22.99 13.05
CA SER A 5 -28.96 -21.93 12.09
C SER A 5 -29.57 -20.70 12.76
N GLU A 6 -30.11 -20.83 13.99
CA GLU A 6 -30.70 -19.70 14.72
C GLU A 6 -29.68 -18.81 15.45
N ILE A 7 -28.47 -19.33 15.73
CA ILE A 7 -27.42 -18.62 16.50
C ILE A 7 -26.65 -17.61 15.62
N MET A 8 -26.79 -17.67 14.29
CA MET A 8 -26.21 -16.70 13.36
C MET A 8 -27.29 -15.98 12.53
N LYS A 9 -28.30 -15.40 13.19
CA LYS A 9 -28.91 -14.21 12.61
C LYS A 9 -27.81 -13.14 12.54
N ILE A 10 -27.12 -13.07 11.40
CA ILE A 10 -26.23 -11.96 11.07
C ILE A 10 -27.13 -10.73 10.96
N GLU A 11 -27.35 -10.09 12.09
CA GLU A 11 -28.05 -8.81 12.14
C GLU A 11 -27.23 -7.86 11.28
N LYS A 12 -27.83 -7.42 10.18
CA LYS A 12 -27.16 -6.59 9.18
C LYS A 12 -26.64 -5.34 9.88
N THR A 13 -25.32 -5.27 10.05
CA THR A 13 -24.65 -4.18 10.73
C THR A 13 -25.11 -2.84 10.15
N SER A 14 -25.55 -1.94 11.03
CA SER A 14 -26.03 -0.62 10.62
C SER A 14 -24.98 0.09 9.77
N LYS A 15 -25.41 0.75 8.69
CA LYS A 15 -24.52 1.51 7.77
C LYS A 15 -23.63 2.51 8.52
N TYR A 16 -24.09 3.01 9.65
CA TYR A 16 -23.34 3.91 10.54
C TYR A 16 -22.12 3.24 11.17
N VAL A 17 -22.22 1.95 11.54
CA VAL A 17 -21.11 1.19 12.12
C VAL A 17 -20.01 0.94 11.08
N HIS A 18 -20.38 0.73 9.81
CA HIS A 18 -19.41 0.64 8.72
C HIS A 18 -18.65 1.95 8.48
N LEU A 19 -19.32 3.10 8.62
CA LEU A 19 -18.67 4.41 8.49
C LEU A 19 -17.67 4.67 9.62
N ILE A 20 -18.05 4.38 10.86
CA ILE A 20 -17.15 4.54 12.01
C ILE A 20 -15.99 3.56 11.88
N ALA A 21 -16.24 2.28 11.58
CA ALA A 21 -15.19 1.28 11.40
C ALA A 21 -14.27 1.59 10.21
N GLY A 22 -14.75 2.37 9.23
CA GLY A 22 -14.02 2.73 8.02
C GLY A 22 -13.03 3.89 8.18
N TRP A 23 -12.96 4.54 9.34
CA TRP A 23 -12.01 5.65 9.57
C TRP A 23 -10.53 5.33 9.20
N PRO A 24 -10.01 4.09 9.32
CA PRO A 24 -8.62 3.79 8.93
C PRO A 24 -8.39 3.86 7.41
N PHE A 25 -9.43 3.74 6.57
CA PHE A 25 -9.28 3.85 5.11
C PHE A 25 -8.81 5.24 4.69
N ILE A 26 -9.06 6.27 5.49
CA ILE A 26 -8.52 7.61 5.25
C ILE A 26 -6.99 7.58 5.29
N LEU A 27 -6.39 6.84 6.22
CA LEU A 27 -4.93 6.67 6.30
C LEU A 27 -4.39 5.91 5.08
N VAL A 28 -5.15 4.95 4.56
CA VAL A 28 -4.81 4.21 3.33
C VAL A 28 -4.84 5.13 2.11
N LEU A 29 -5.72 6.13 2.05
CA LEU A 29 -5.69 7.11 0.97
C LEU A 29 -4.38 7.89 0.94
N PHE A 30 -3.89 8.37 2.10
CA PHE A 30 -2.64 9.13 2.14
C PHE A 30 -1.40 8.24 1.93
N GLY A 31 -1.28 7.15 2.71
CA GLY A 31 -0.16 6.23 2.59
C GLY A 31 -0.13 5.50 1.24
N GLY A 32 -1.32 5.17 0.72
CA GLY A 32 -1.52 4.53 -0.58
C GLY A 32 -1.33 5.48 -1.76
N LEU A 33 -1.62 6.78 -1.63
CA LEU A 33 -1.29 7.76 -2.68
C LEU A 33 0.23 7.92 -2.81
N ILE A 34 0.95 8.05 -1.69
CA ILE A 34 2.41 8.15 -1.66
C ILE A 34 3.04 6.83 -2.16
N GLY A 35 2.59 5.70 -1.64
CA GLY A 35 3.06 4.38 -2.03
C GLY A 35 2.73 4.05 -3.49
N GLY A 36 1.54 4.41 -3.95
CA GLY A 36 1.09 4.24 -5.32
C GLY A 36 1.87 5.12 -6.31
N GLY A 37 2.18 6.37 -5.94
CA GLY A 37 3.02 7.26 -6.72
C GLY A 37 4.44 6.72 -6.87
N LEU A 38 5.06 6.30 -5.77
CA LEU A 38 6.40 5.70 -5.78
C LEU A 38 6.44 4.36 -6.53
N GLY A 39 5.45 3.49 -6.30
CA GLY A 39 5.32 2.21 -6.99
C GLY A 39 5.07 2.37 -8.49
N GLY A 40 4.25 3.35 -8.88
CA GLY A 40 4.01 3.70 -10.28
C GLY A 40 5.27 4.23 -10.96
N LEU A 41 6.03 5.11 -10.28
CA LEU A 41 7.31 5.59 -10.80
C LEU A 41 8.33 4.44 -10.94
N ALA A 42 8.44 3.57 -9.94
CA ALA A 42 9.29 2.40 -9.98
C ALA A 42 8.92 1.46 -11.13
N TYR A 43 7.62 1.26 -11.39
CA TYR A 43 7.14 0.48 -12.53
C TYR A 43 7.59 1.09 -13.86
N LEU A 44 7.46 2.41 -14.05
CA LEU A 44 7.90 3.08 -15.27
C LEU A 44 9.42 2.98 -15.47
N VAL A 45 10.20 3.09 -14.39
CA VAL A 45 11.66 2.89 -14.42
C VAL A 45 11.98 1.44 -14.78
N ASN A 46 11.30 0.48 -14.17
CA ASN A 46 11.48 -0.94 -14.46
C ASN A 46 11.14 -1.29 -15.91
N LEU A 47 10.08 -0.71 -16.49
CA LEU A 47 9.78 -0.87 -17.91
C LEU A 47 10.95 -0.42 -18.80
N LYS A 48 11.58 0.72 -18.49
CA LYS A 48 12.77 1.19 -19.22
C LYS A 48 13.96 0.24 -19.06
N ILE A 49 14.18 -0.27 -17.84
CA ILE A 49 15.23 -1.27 -17.55
C ILE A 49 14.99 -2.55 -18.37
N TYR A 50 13.76 -3.07 -18.40
CA TYR A 50 13.46 -4.30 -19.13
C TYR A 50 13.54 -4.16 -20.65
N ASN A 51 13.29 -2.96 -21.18
CA ASN A 51 13.46 -2.65 -22.60
C ASN A 51 14.91 -2.33 -23.02
N SER A 52 15.84 -2.19 -22.08
CA SER A 52 17.25 -1.93 -22.38
C SER A 52 17.99 -3.17 -22.91
N GLU A 53 19.19 -2.98 -23.46
CA GLU A 53 20.06 -4.07 -23.96
C GLU A 53 20.78 -4.84 -22.83
N LEU A 54 20.42 -4.61 -21.56
CA LEU A 54 21.02 -5.29 -20.41
C LEU A 54 20.79 -6.81 -20.43
N SER A 55 21.75 -7.54 -19.87
CA SER A 55 21.62 -8.99 -19.65
C SER A 55 20.43 -9.31 -18.74
N LYS A 56 19.87 -10.52 -18.88
CA LYS A 56 18.68 -10.96 -18.11
C LYS A 56 18.87 -10.82 -16.60
N ILE A 57 20.05 -11.18 -16.09
CA ILE A 57 20.40 -11.10 -14.66
C ILE A 57 20.41 -9.63 -14.19
N ASN A 58 21.01 -8.72 -14.99
CA ASN A 58 21.11 -7.31 -14.64
C ASN A 58 19.74 -6.63 -14.58
N LYS A 59 18.81 -7.02 -15.46
CA LYS A 59 17.42 -6.52 -15.42
C LYS A 59 16.70 -6.92 -14.14
N ILE A 60 16.88 -8.17 -13.70
CA ILE A 60 16.27 -8.68 -12.47
C ILE A 60 16.86 -7.96 -11.25
N LEU A 61 18.18 -7.82 -11.18
CA LEU A 61 18.84 -7.10 -10.09
C LEU A 61 18.40 -5.64 -10.03
N ALA A 62 18.38 -4.96 -11.17
CA ALA A 62 17.95 -3.56 -11.25
C ALA A 62 16.48 -3.38 -10.85
N ASN A 63 15.58 -4.33 -11.19
CA ASN A 63 14.20 -4.33 -10.73
C ASN A 63 14.08 -4.44 -9.20
N ILE A 64 14.83 -5.37 -8.59
CA ILE A 64 14.85 -5.55 -7.14
C ILE A 64 15.41 -4.29 -6.45
N MET A 65 16.51 -3.74 -6.97
CA MET A 65 17.10 -2.50 -6.44
C MET A 65 16.14 -1.32 -6.57
N CYS A 66 15.45 -1.17 -7.70
CA CYS A 66 14.43 -0.14 -7.88
C CYS A 66 13.29 -0.29 -6.87
N GLY A 67 12.83 -1.52 -6.63
CA GLY A 67 11.82 -1.81 -5.61
C GLY A 67 12.28 -1.45 -4.19
N MET A 68 13.50 -1.81 -3.81
CA MET A 68 14.07 -1.47 -2.51
C MET A 68 14.22 0.04 -2.30
N VAL A 69 14.61 0.77 -3.35
CA VAL A 69 14.68 2.25 -3.31
C VAL A 69 13.28 2.84 -3.14
N ALA A 70 12.27 2.34 -3.86
CA ALA A 70 10.90 2.81 -3.72
C ALA A 70 10.33 2.59 -2.31
N ILE A 71 10.58 1.42 -1.71
CA ILE A 71 10.16 1.12 -0.33
C ILE A 71 10.90 2.01 0.67
N SER A 72 12.21 2.19 0.50
CA SER A 72 13.00 3.06 1.37
C SER A 72 12.53 4.51 1.28
N ALA A 73 12.23 5.01 0.07
CA ALA A 73 11.69 6.34 -0.14
C ALA A 73 10.31 6.51 0.52
N TRP A 74 9.44 5.52 0.40
CA TRP A 74 8.13 5.53 1.08
C TRP A 74 8.31 5.61 2.59
N TRP A 75 9.21 4.80 3.16
CA TRP A 75 9.48 4.81 4.60
C TRP A 75 9.99 6.16 5.09
N LEU A 76 10.93 6.78 4.37
CA LEU A 76 11.46 8.11 4.71
C LEU A 76 10.38 9.19 4.67
N ILE A 77 9.50 9.17 3.66
CA ILE A 77 8.38 10.11 3.58
C ILE A 77 7.41 9.87 4.73
N ALA A 78 7.09 8.62 5.04
CA ALA A 78 6.21 8.27 6.15
C ALA A 78 6.79 8.74 7.50
N SER A 79 8.10 8.54 7.73
CA SER A 79 8.78 9.03 8.94
C SER A 79 8.81 10.57 9.01
N ALA A 80 9.03 11.26 7.90
CA ALA A 80 9.02 12.72 7.86
C ALA A 80 7.63 13.28 8.20
N VAL A 81 6.58 12.72 7.58
CA VAL A 81 5.18 13.04 7.90
C VAL A 81 4.90 12.77 9.37
N GLN A 82 5.31 11.61 9.89
CA GLN A 82 5.12 11.28 11.30
C GLN A 82 5.79 12.33 12.21
N ASN A 83 7.02 12.72 11.91
CA ASN A 83 7.77 13.68 12.73
C ASN A 83 7.13 15.08 12.70
N THR A 84 6.66 15.53 11.53
CA THR A 84 6.01 16.84 11.38
C THR A 84 4.63 16.91 12.04
N PHE A 85 3.85 15.83 12.03
CA PHE A 85 2.46 15.87 12.52
C PHE A 85 2.27 15.31 13.93
N PHE A 86 3.15 14.43 14.42
CA PHE A 86 2.96 13.71 15.69
C PHE A 86 4.08 13.91 16.72
N ASN A 87 5.23 14.47 16.33
CA ASN A 87 6.35 14.79 17.23
C ASN A 87 6.68 16.30 17.28
N SER A 88 5.79 17.16 16.75
CA SER A 88 5.93 18.63 16.87
C SER A 88 5.25 19.16 18.12
#